data_AF-A0A2C9WHK9-F1
#
_entry.id   AF-A0A2C9WHK9-F1
#
_cell.length_a   1.000
_cell.length_b   1.000
_cell.length_c   1.000
_cell.angle_alpha   90.00
_cell.angle_beta   90.00
_cell.angle_gamma   90.00
#
_symmetry.space_group_name_H-M   'P 1'
#
loop_
_entity.id
_entity.type
_entity.pdbx_description
1 polymer ?
#
loop_
_entity_poly.entity_id
_entity_poly.type
_entity_poly.pdbx_seq_one_letter_code
_entity_poly.pdbx_strand_id
1 'polypeptide(L)'
;MSLYLLRRRKFLTLFTNPIAPQRFCAKPTSASLLIKTPRDPCHENPQLDSPFRVLVFGTSFSTQSKFPEYEMPSVTWGVVQGKREKLVNRVIICDYLKSLGIIPDELEDLELPSTVQVMKERVEFLQKLGLTIDDFNAYPLMLGCSVRKNIIPVLGYLEKNGISRSKMGEFVKNYPQVLHASVVVELMPVVKFLRGLDVEKQDLGYVLQKYPELLGFKLEGTMSTSVAYLVSIGVNPRDIGPMVTQFPYFLGMRVGTTIKPFVDFLVELGLPKKIVARMLEKRAYVLGYDLEETIKPNVDCLISFGVRRESLPSVIAQYPQILGLPLKAKLSSQQYFFNLKLKIDPDGFAQVIEKMPQITSLNQHVIMKPVEFLLGRGIPSEDVAKMVVKCPQLVALRVPLMKNSFYFFKSEMGRPINELVDFPEYFTYSLESRIKPRYQRLQSKGIRCSLNWFLNCSDQRFEERLQGDYIESENQGPSFCMGGKLELPGFEVMSDEEDESDDEVLYKRTVSL
;
A
#
# COMPACT_ATOMS: atom_id res chain seq x y z
N MET A 1 0.78 30.58 -7.63
CA MET A 1 1.30 30.10 -6.33
C MET A 1 0.15 29.39 -5.62
N SER A 2 0.36 28.20 -5.03
CA SER A 2 -0.59 27.46 -4.17
C SER A 2 -2.07 27.27 -4.62
N LEU A 3 -2.31 26.39 -5.60
CA LEU A 3 -3.60 25.66 -5.77
C LEU A 3 -3.52 24.19 -5.30
N TYR A 4 -2.35 23.74 -4.84
CA TYR A 4 -2.03 22.33 -4.55
C TYR A 4 -2.53 21.78 -3.20
N LEU A 5 -3.23 22.56 -2.38
CA LEU A 5 -3.48 22.22 -0.97
C LEU A 5 -4.93 21.82 -0.61
N LEU A 6 -5.94 22.08 -1.45
CA LEU A 6 -7.35 22.00 -1.00
C LEU A 6 -8.05 20.63 -1.04
N ARG A 7 -7.42 19.55 -1.53
CA ARG A 7 -8.05 18.20 -1.62
C ARG A 7 -7.40 17.07 -0.80
N ARG A 8 -6.43 17.37 0.08
CA ARG A 8 -5.69 16.38 0.90
C ARG A 8 -6.49 15.69 2.05
N ARG A 9 -7.83 15.65 2.01
CA ARG A 9 -8.66 15.14 3.13
C ARG A 9 -9.81 14.18 2.76
N LYS A 10 -9.82 13.57 1.56
CA LYS A 10 -10.92 12.65 1.13
C LYS A 10 -10.54 11.33 0.44
N PHE A 11 -9.26 10.90 0.47
CA PHE A 11 -8.81 9.68 -0.21
C PHE A 11 -8.27 8.56 0.71
N LEU A 12 -8.67 8.56 1.99
CA LEU A 12 -8.37 7.49 2.95
C LEU A 12 -9.66 6.86 3.53
N THR A 13 -10.66 6.60 2.66
CA THR A 13 -11.86 5.81 3.00
C THR A 13 -12.36 5.02 1.78
N LEU A 14 -11.67 3.94 1.41
CA LEU A 14 -12.13 2.97 0.41
C LEU A 14 -11.96 1.51 0.87
N PHE A 15 -12.29 1.23 2.13
CA PHE A 15 -12.46 -0.15 2.65
C PHE A 15 -13.51 -0.26 3.77
N THR A 16 -14.76 0.14 3.53
CA THR A 16 -15.93 -0.35 4.30
C THR A 16 -17.21 -0.27 3.46
N ASN A 17 -17.99 -1.36 3.42
CA ASN A 17 -19.36 -1.35 2.90
C ASN A 17 -20.33 -0.79 3.97
N PRO A 18 -21.50 -0.26 3.57
CA PRO A 18 -22.26 0.67 4.41
C PRO A 18 -23.21 -0.01 5.41
N ILE A 19 -23.21 0.50 6.64
CA ILE A 19 -24.34 0.42 7.57
C ILE A 19 -24.66 1.86 8.00
N ALA A 20 -25.85 2.34 7.68
CA ALA A 20 -26.28 3.69 8.01
C ALA A 20 -26.78 3.79 9.47
N PRO A 21 -26.58 4.95 10.10
CA PRO A 21 -27.61 5.48 10.98
C PRO A 21 -27.96 6.95 10.69
N GLN A 22 -29.21 7.29 10.96
CA GLN A 22 -29.82 8.61 10.79
C GLN A 22 -29.21 9.66 11.75
N ARG A 23 -29.22 10.95 11.37
CA ARG A 23 -29.08 12.07 12.31
C ARG A 23 -30.09 13.18 12.02
N PHE A 24 -30.64 13.71 13.12
CA PHE A 24 -31.60 14.81 13.16
C PHE A 24 -30.92 16.20 13.10
N CYS A 25 -31.73 17.19 12.69
CA CYS A 25 -31.68 18.65 12.92
C CYS A 25 -30.47 19.30 13.63
N ALA A 26 -29.98 20.40 13.07
CA ALA A 26 -30.34 21.76 13.53
C ALA A 26 -29.84 22.87 12.56
N LYS A 27 -30.54 24.00 12.50
CA LYS A 27 -30.15 25.22 11.74
C LYS A 27 -29.34 26.18 12.63
N PRO A 28 -28.41 26.99 12.09
CA PRO A 28 -27.97 28.23 12.72
C PRO A 28 -28.68 29.46 12.13
N THR A 29 -28.95 30.45 12.97
CA THR A 29 -29.67 31.70 12.64
C THR A 29 -28.70 32.84 12.35
N SER A 30 -29.11 33.78 11.49
CA SER A 30 -28.39 35.00 11.14
C SER A 30 -28.34 36.05 12.26
N ALA A 31 -27.22 36.77 12.37
CA ALA A 31 -27.18 38.12 12.94
C ALA A 31 -26.04 38.93 12.30
N SER A 32 -26.36 40.16 11.87
CA SER A 32 -25.44 41.18 11.38
C SER A 32 -25.53 42.40 12.31
N LEU A 33 -24.49 43.27 12.34
CA LEU A 33 -24.61 44.73 12.15
C LEU A 33 -23.36 45.54 12.59
N LEU A 34 -23.12 46.60 11.79
CA LEU A 34 -22.55 47.92 12.13
C LEU A 34 -21.05 48.08 12.47
N ILE A 35 -20.34 48.61 11.46
CA ILE A 35 -19.11 49.41 11.60
C ILE A 35 -19.51 50.89 11.73
N LYS A 36 -18.80 51.66 12.57
CA LYS A 36 -18.84 53.14 12.60
C LYS A 36 -17.41 53.70 12.50
N THR A 37 -17.21 54.68 11.63
CA THR A 37 -16.05 55.59 11.62
C THR A 37 -16.33 56.85 12.46
N PRO A 38 -15.30 57.60 12.89
CA PRO A 38 -15.15 58.95 12.33
C PRO A 38 -13.72 59.59 12.31
N ARG A 39 -13.46 60.34 11.22
CA ARG A 39 -12.84 61.70 11.12
C ARG A 39 -11.40 62.02 11.61
N ASP A 40 -10.62 62.61 10.69
CA ASP A 40 -9.47 63.51 10.91
C ASP A 40 -9.89 64.94 11.36
N PRO A 41 -8.93 65.79 11.78
CA PRO A 41 -8.66 67.01 11.00
C PRO A 41 -7.17 67.46 10.90
N CYS A 42 -6.92 68.40 9.96
CA CYS A 42 -5.59 68.96 9.58
C CYS A 42 -5.10 70.14 10.45
N HIS A 43 -3.79 70.43 10.39
CA HIS A 43 -3.07 71.73 10.52
C HIS A 43 -1.54 71.42 10.39
N GLU A 44 -0.60 72.27 9.93
CA GLU A 44 -0.58 73.46 9.06
C GLU A 44 0.89 73.68 8.56
N ASN A 45 1.24 74.75 7.82
CA ASN A 45 2.61 75.05 7.33
C ASN A 45 2.83 76.57 7.14
N PRO A 46 3.97 77.18 7.56
CA PRO A 46 4.41 78.49 7.05
C PRO A 46 5.85 78.54 6.49
N GLN A 47 6.23 79.69 5.90
CA GLN A 47 7.30 79.87 4.90
C GLN A 47 8.52 80.72 5.37
N LEU A 48 9.63 80.63 4.58
CA LEU A 48 10.70 81.62 4.27
C LEU A 48 11.46 82.34 5.44
N ASP A 49 12.72 82.77 5.31
CA ASP A 49 13.36 83.50 4.20
C ASP A 49 14.92 83.37 4.13
N SER A 50 15.52 84.11 3.19
CA SER A 50 16.88 84.15 2.59
C SER A 50 17.92 85.00 3.40
N PRO A 51 19.13 85.45 2.92
CA PRO A 51 19.76 85.41 1.58
C PRO A 51 21.31 85.15 1.54
N PHE A 52 21.94 85.17 0.33
CA PHE A 52 23.11 86.05 0.02
C PHE A 52 23.55 86.07 -1.48
N ARG A 53 23.42 87.25 -2.10
CA ARG A 53 24.21 87.89 -3.19
C ARG A 53 24.67 87.13 -4.45
N VAL A 54 23.87 87.30 -5.50
CA VAL A 54 24.19 87.96 -6.80
C VAL A 54 25.67 88.28 -7.13
N LEU A 55 26.11 87.84 -8.32
CA LEU A 55 26.92 88.64 -9.25
C LEU A 55 26.46 88.35 -10.70
N VAL A 56 26.49 89.36 -11.58
CA VAL A 56 25.63 89.45 -12.78
C VAL A 56 26.31 88.95 -14.06
N PHE A 57 25.46 88.38 -14.93
CA PHE A 57 25.71 87.90 -16.28
C PHE A 57 26.47 88.85 -17.22
N GLY A 58 27.18 88.24 -18.17
CA GLY A 58 27.58 88.87 -19.42
C GLY A 58 27.99 87.85 -20.48
N THR A 59 27.04 87.37 -21.28
CA THR A 59 27.09 87.05 -22.74
C THR A 59 26.06 85.99 -23.15
N SER A 60 25.58 86.11 -24.38
CA SER A 60 24.43 85.41 -24.94
C SER A 60 24.78 84.00 -25.41
N PHE A 61 23.96 82.99 -25.05
CA PHE A 61 23.97 81.70 -25.74
C PHE A 61 22.56 81.23 -26.12
N SER A 62 22.49 80.62 -27.30
CA SER A 62 21.25 80.26 -28.00
C SER A 62 20.46 79.16 -27.29
N THR A 63 19.14 79.18 -27.49
CA THR A 63 18.21 78.17 -27.01
C THR A 63 18.47 76.79 -27.63
N GLN A 64 18.58 75.76 -26.78
CA GLN A 64 18.01 74.41 -27.01
C GLN A 64 18.21 73.50 -25.79
N SER A 65 17.19 73.37 -24.96
CA SER A 65 17.08 72.32 -23.94
C SER A 65 15.89 71.41 -24.27
N LYS A 66 16.13 70.35 -25.04
CA LYS A 66 15.14 69.27 -25.21
C LYS A 66 15.12 68.44 -23.93
N PHE A 67 14.03 68.52 -23.17
CA PHE A 67 13.66 67.42 -22.28
C PHE A 67 13.28 66.20 -23.13
N PRO A 68 13.66 64.97 -22.74
CA PRO A 68 13.15 63.78 -23.42
C PRO A 68 11.64 63.68 -23.18
N GLU A 69 10.88 63.75 -24.27
CA GLU A 69 9.43 63.62 -24.27
C GLU A 69 9.07 62.19 -23.83
N TYR A 70 8.39 62.06 -22.69
CA TYR A 70 7.87 60.78 -22.22
C TYR A 70 6.65 60.41 -23.08
N GLU A 71 6.89 59.72 -24.19
CA GLU A 71 5.82 59.09 -24.96
C GLU A 71 5.17 58.00 -24.11
N MET A 72 3.99 58.31 -23.58
CA MET A 72 3.12 57.31 -22.94
C MET A 72 2.74 56.29 -24.03
N PRO A 73 3.10 54.99 -23.90
CA PRO A 73 2.96 54.03 -24.99
C PRO A 73 1.50 53.90 -25.38
N SER A 74 1.16 54.41 -26.57
CA SER A 74 -0.21 54.46 -27.03
C SER A 74 -0.73 53.04 -27.29
N VAL A 75 -1.70 52.61 -26.49
CA VAL A 75 -2.40 51.34 -26.70
C VAL A 75 -3.19 51.49 -28.00
N THR A 76 -2.66 50.94 -29.10
CA THR A 76 -3.26 51.07 -30.42
C THR A 76 -4.71 50.61 -30.40
N TRP A 77 -5.58 51.31 -31.14
CA TRP A 77 -7.04 51.09 -31.11
C TRP A 77 -7.45 49.62 -31.34
N GLY A 78 -6.70 48.87 -32.16
CA GLY A 78 -6.91 47.43 -32.37
C GLY A 78 -6.70 46.57 -31.12
N VAL A 79 -5.79 46.95 -30.20
CA VAL A 79 -5.59 46.26 -28.92
C VAL A 79 -6.76 46.53 -27.96
N VAL A 80 -7.37 47.71 -28.02
CA VAL A 80 -8.58 48.06 -27.24
C VAL A 80 -9.81 47.33 -27.77
N GLN A 81 -10.01 47.32 -29.10
CA GLN A 81 -11.09 46.57 -29.76
C GLN A 81 -10.97 45.06 -29.46
N GLY A 82 -9.79 44.46 -29.66
CA GLY A 82 -9.56 43.04 -29.39
C GLY A 82 -9.77 42.65 -27.91
N LYS A 83 -9.52 43.55 -26.94
CA LYS A 83 -9.87 43.32 -25.53
C LYS A 83 -11.39 43.33 -25.31
N ARG A 84 -12.12 44.24 -25.95
CA ARG A 84 -13.58 44.34 -25.84
C ARG A 84 -14.28 43.12 -26.47
N GLU A 85 -13.83 42.70 -27.65
CA GLU A 85 -14.33 41.50 -28.33
C GLU A 85 -14.08 40.22 -27.53
N LYS A 86 -12.88 40.07 -26.93
CA LYS A 86 -12.60 38.95 -26.02
C LYS A 86 -13.55 38.89 -24.84
N LEU A 87 -13.89 40.02 -24.22
CA LEU A 87 -14.86 40.08 -23.11
C LEU A 87 -16.27 39.69 -23.58
N VAL A 88 -16.73 40.17 -24.74
CA VAL A 88 -18.04 39.82 -25.30
C VAL A 88 -18.10 38.32 -25.61
N ASN A 89 -17.12 37.77 -26.32
CA ASN A 89 -17.07 36.34 -26.65
C ASN A 89 -17.01 35.46 -25.39
N ARG A 90 -16.30 35.91 -24.35
CA ARG A 90 -16.25 35.25 -23.03
C ARG A 90 -17.63 35.14 -22.39
N VAL A 91 -18.41 36.23 -22.37
CA VAL A 91 -19.78 36.23 -21.81
C VAL A 91 -20.67 35.24 -22.58
N ILE A 92 -20.67 35.31 -23.93
CA ILE A 92 -21.49 34.41 -24.76
C ILE A 92 -21.11 32.93 -24.53
N ILE A 93 -19.83 32.62 -24.33
CA ILE A 93 -19.37 31.27 -23.98
C ILE A 93 -19.83 30.85 -22.58
N CYS A 94 -19.75 31.73 -21.58
CA CYS A 94 -20.25 31.45 -20.24
C CYS A 94 -21.77 31.21 -20.23
N ASP A 95 -22.55 31.96 -21.01
CA ASP A 95 -23.99 31.78 -21.12
C ASP A 95 -24.35 30.47 -21.84
N TYR A 96 -23.59 30.09 -22.88
CA TYR A 96 -23.68 28.77 -23.49
C TYR A 96 -23.39 27.65 -22.47
N LEU A 97 -22.32 27.74 -21.69
CA LEU A 97 -22.01 26.75 -20.65
C LEU A 97 -23.12 26.67 -19.59
N LYS A 98 -23.64 27.80 -19.11
CA LYS A 98 -24.79 27.85 -18.19
C LYS A 98 -26.05 27.20 -18.77
N SER A 99 -26.31 27.36 -20.08
CA SER A 99 -27.44 26.71 -20.77
C SER A 99 -27.36 25.17 -20.78
N LEU A 100 -26.15 24.62 -20.61
CA LEU A 100 -25.90 23.17 -20.44
C LEU A 100 -25.86 22.72 -18.97
N GLY A 101 -26.05 23.63 -18.00
CA GLY A 101 -25.89 23.34 -16.57
C GLY A 101 -24.44 23.31 -16.08
N ILE A 102 -23.49 23.85 -16.86
CA ILE A 102 -22.08 23.96 -16.46
C ILE A 102 -21.86 25.32 -15.77
N ILE A 103 -21.21 25.31 -14.60
CA ILE A 103 -20.89 26.49 -13.79
C ILE A 103 -19.53 27.05 -14.24
N PRO A 104 -19.46 28.26 -14.84
CA PRO A 104 -18.23 28.77 -15.45
C PRO A 104 -17.36 29.61 -14.50
N ASP A 105 -17.74 29.76 -13.23
CA ASP A 105 -17.14 30.71 -12.29
C ASP A 105 -15.63 30.43 -12.06
N GLU A 106 -15.22 29.16 -11.97
CA GLU A 106 -13.80 28.77 -11.87
C GLU A 106 -12.99 28.99 -13.16
N LEU A 107 -13.64 29.39 -14.26
CA LEU A 107 -12.95 29.65 -15.54
C LEU A 107 -12.46 31.10 -15.66
N GLU A 108 -12.80 32.01 -14.75
CA GLU A 108 -12.57 33.47 -14.88
C GLU A 108 -11.12 33.85 -15.28
N ASP A 109 -10.11 33.26 -14.67
CA ASP A 109 -8.69 33.51 -14.96
C ASP A 109 -8.15 32.77 -16.20
N LEU A 110 -8.96 31.92 -16.83
CA LEU A 110 -8.54 31.04 -17.92
C LEU A 110 -8.79 31.66 -19.30
N GLU A 111 -7.86 31.46 -20.24
CA GLU A 111 -8.07 31.82 -21.64
C GLU A 111 -9.06 30.86 -22.31
N LEU A 112 -10.31 31.32 -22.43
CA LEU A 112 -11.36 30.62 -23.16
C LEU A 112 -11.17 30.73 -24.68
N PRO A 113 -11.68 29.78 -25.48
CA PRO A 113 -11.63 29.86 -26.94
C PRO A 113 -12.34 31.10 -27.47
N SER A 114 -12.02 31.51 -28.70
CA SER A 114 -12.58 32.73 -29.31
C SER A 114 -14.05 32.63 -29.72
N THR A 115 -14.62 31.42 -29.84
CA THR A 115 -16.01 31.22 -30.29
C THR A 115 -16.72 30.11 -29.51
N VAL A 116 -18.05 30.23 -29.42
CA VAL A 116 -18.94 29.19 -28.86
C VAL A 116 -18.77 27.86 -29.59
N GLN A 117 -18.59 27.87 -30.91
CA GLN A 117 -18.45 26.64 -31.70
C GLN A 117 -17.21 25.82 -31.28
N VAL A 118 -16.11 26.48 -30.91
CA VAL A 118 -14.92 25.78 -30.39
C VAL A 118 -15.13 25.30 -28.95
N MET A 119 -15.92 25.99 -28.12
CA MET A 119 -16.31 25.47 -26.81
C MET A 119 -17.24 24.25 -26.96
N LYS A 120 -18.19 24.28 -27.89
CA LYS A 120 -19.07 23.17 -28.23
C LYS A 120 -18.27 21.94 -28.70
N GLU A 121 -17.27 22.12 -29.57
CA GLU A 121 -16.34 21.04 -29.97
C GLU A 121 -15.64 20.39 -28.75
N ARG A 122 -15.22 21.19 -27.75
CA ARG A 122 -14.60 20.67 -26.51
C ARG A 122 -15.59 19.87 -25.66
N VAL A 123 -16.79 20.41 -25.41
CA VAL A 123 -17.83 19.76 -24.61
C VAL A 123 -18.26 18.45 -25.27
N GLU A 124 -18.60 18.47 -26.57
CA GLU A 124 -18.98 17.26 -27.31
C GLU A 124 -17.87 16.20 -27.35
N PHE A 125 -16.60 16.61 -27.44
CA PHE A 125 -15.47 15.68 -27.41
C PHE A 125 -15.34 14.97 -26.05
N LEU A 126 -15.43 15.73 -24.95
CA LEU A 126 -15.37 15.16 -23.59
C LEU A 126 -16.62 14.30 -23.27
N GLN A 127 -17.80 14.69 -23.74
CA GLN A 127 -19.00 13.85 -23.66
C GLN A 127 -18.86 12.54 -24.44
N LYS A 128 -18.22 12.56 -25.63
CA LYS A 128 -17.91 11.34 -26.41
C LYS A 128 -16.90 10.42 -25.72
N LEU A 129 -16.09 10.93 -24.79
CA LEU A 129 -15.24 10.11 -23.91
C LEU A 129 -16.01 9.51 -22.73
N GLY A 130 -17.22 9.98 -22.43
CA GLY A 130 -18.08 9.52 -21.33
C GLY A 130 -18.12 10.43 -20.11
N LEU A 131 -17.65 11.68 -20.19
CA LEU A 131 -17.76 12.65 -19.09
C LEU A 131 -19.14 13.31 -19.05
N THR A 132 -19.69 13.50 -17.85
CA THR A 132 -20.99 14.14 -17.63
C THR A 132 -20.86 15.64 -17.31
N ILE A 133 -22.01 16.34 -17.24
CA ILE A 133 -22.07 17.73 -16.76
C ILE A 133 -21.58 17.84 -15.31
N ASP A 134 -21.88 16.85 -14.46
CA ASP A 134 -21.37 16.78 -13.08
C ASP A 134 -19.84 16.66 -13.05
N ASP A 135 -19.25 15.91 -13.97
CA ASP A 135 -17.79 15.78 -14.10
C ASP A 135 -17.13 17.10 -14.53
N PHE A 136 -17.79 17.87 -15.40
CA PHE A 136 -17.36 19.22 -15.75
C PHE A 136 -17.46 20.17 -14.55
N ASN A 137 -18.57 20.12 -13.79
CA ASN A 137 -18.73 20.94 -12.58
C ASN A 137 -17.79 20.52 -11.44
N ALA A 138 -17.31 19.28 -11.43
CA ALA A 138 -16.32 18.79 -10.46
C ALA A 138 -14.87 19.22 -10.76
N TYR A 139 -14.58 19.64 -12.01
CA TYR A 139 -13.31 20.25 -12.43
C TYR A 139 -13.48 21.07 -13.73
N PRO A 140 -14.02 22.31 -13.68
CA PRO A 140 -14.35 23.09 -14.88
C PRO A 140 -13.15 23.37 -15.79
N LEU A 141 -11.96 23.50 -15.20
CA LEU A 141 -10.70 23.85 -15.87
C LEU A 141 -10.36 22.95 -17.08
N MET A 142 -10.85 21.69 -17.11
CA MET A 142 -10.65 20.81 -18.27
C MET A 142 -11.22 21.40 -19.57
N LEU A 143 -12.28 22.22 -19.49
CA LEU A 143 -12.88 22.90 -20.63
C LEU A 143 -11.97 23.98 -21.22
N GLY A 144 -10.92 24.42 -20.50
CA GLY A 144 -9.86 25.26 -21.02
C GLY A 144 -8.89 24.54 -21.96
N CYS A 145 -8.78 23.22 -21.90
CA CYS A 145 -7.86 22.45 -22.73
C CYS A 145 -8.27 22.46 -24.22
N SER A 146 -7.29 22.64 -25.11
CA SER A 146 -7.53 22.51 -26.55
C SER A 146 -7.67 21.04 -26.94
N VAL A 147 -8.75 20.66 -27.63
CA VAL A 147 -8.93 19.30 -28.17
C VAL A 147 -7.69 18.84 -28.95
N ARG A 148 -7.16 19.70 -29.83
CA ARG A 148 -6.08 19.34 -30.76
C ARG A 148 -4.67 19.51 -30.18
N LYS A 149 -4.44 20.53 -29.33
CA LYS A 149 -3.11 20.81 -28.77
C LYS A 149 -2.83 20.11 -27.44
N ASN A 150 -3.87 19.77 -26.66
CA ASN A 150 -3.73 19.21 -25.32
C ASN A 150 -4.37 17.81 -25.23
N ILE A 151 -5.69 17.72 -25.44
CA ILE A 151 -6.46 16.51 -25.14
C ILE A 151 -6.02 15.34 -26.03
N ILE A 152 -6.10 15.46 -27.36
CA ILE A 152 -5.73 14.37 -28.28
C ILE A 152 -4.29 13.86 -28.06
N PRO A 153 -3.25 14.73 -27.94
CA PRO A 153 -1.90 14.28 -27.60
C PRO A 153 -1.81 13.50 -26.28
N VAL A 154 -2.46 13.99 -25.21
CA VAL A 154 -2.47 13.31 -23.90
C VAL A 154 -3.15 11.94 -23.99
N LEU A 155 -4.35 11.87 -24.56
CA LEU A 155 -5.10 10.60 -24.65
C LEU A 155 -4.40 9.58 -25.56
N GLY A 156 -3.82 10.02 -26.68
CA GLY A 156 -3.02 9.16 -27.55
C GLY A 156 -1.74 8.64 -26.88
N TYR A 157 -1.13 9.44 -26.00
CA TYR A 157 0.01 8.99 -25.18
C TYR A 157 -0.41 7.99 -24.10
N LEU A 158 -1.54 8.21 -23.42
CA LEU A 158 -2.09 7.27 -22.43
C LEU A 158 -2.49 5.94 -23.09
N GLU A 159 -3.11 5.99 -24.28
CA GLU A 159 -3.44 4.80 -25.08
C GLU A 159 -2.17 4.00 -25.44
N LYS A 160 -1.12 4.67 -25.92
CA LYS A 160 0.18 4.05 -26.24
C LYS A 160 0.83 3.34 -25.03
N ASN A 161 0.51 3.76 -23.81
CA ASN A 161 1.02 3.18 -22.57
C ASN A 161 0.04 2.20 -21.88
N GLY A 162 -0.98 1.72 -22.60
CA GLY A 162 -1.82 0.60 -22.17
C GLY A 162 -3.15 0.97 -21.52
N ILE A 163 -3.57 2.23 -21.55
CA ILE A 163 -4.93 2.62 -21.12
C ILE A 163 -5.89 2.43 -22.29
N SER A 164 -6.83 1.48 -22.19
CA SER A 164 -7.78 1.19 -23.27
C SER A 164 -8.75 2.35 -23.49
N ARG A 165 -9.18 2.58 -24.75
CA ARG A 165 -10.16 3.62 -25.11
C ARG A 165 -11.42 3.58 -24.25
N SER A 166 -11.90 2.36 -23.95
CA SER A 166 -13.07 2.11 -23.09
C SER A 166 -12.95 2.65 -21.66
N LYS A 167 -11.72 2.80 -21.14
CA LYS A 167 -11.45 3.32 -19.80
C LYS A 167 -10.90 4.75 -19.79
N MET A 168 -10.74 5.36 -20.96
CA MET A 168 -10.15 6.70 -21.09
C MET A 168 -11.02 7.76 -20.42
N GLY A 169 -12.34 7.68 -20.55
CA GLY A 169 -13.29 8.55 -19.85
C GLY A 169 -13.18 8.44 -18.32
N GLU A 170 -13.18 7.21 -17.79
CA GLU A 170 -13.02 6.95 -16.36
C GLU A 170 -11.67 7.48 -15.83
N PHE A 171 -10.59 7.30 -16.58
CA PHE A 171 -9.27 7.82 -16.24
C PHE A 171 -9.28 9.36 -16.15
N VAL A 172 -9.81 10.04 -17.17
CA VAL A 172 -9.90 11.50 -17.20
C VAL A 172 -10.85 12.02 -16.11
N LYS A 173 -11.96 11.34 -15.82
CA LYS A 173 -12.88 11.66 -14.71
C LYS A 173 -12.16 11.61 -13.35
N ASN A 174 -11.34 10.58 -13.13
CA ASN A 174 -10.62 10.41 -11.87
C ASN A 174 -9.42 11.37 -11.73
N TYR A 175 -8.80 11.78 -12.83
CA TYR A 175 -7.60 12.64 -12.83
C TYR A 175 -7.60 13.66 -13.99
N PRO A 176 -8.56 14.62 -14.01
CA PRO A 176 -8.80 15.50 -15.16
C PRO A 176 -7.67 16.50 -15.43
N GLN A 177 -6.88 16.83 -14.39
CA GLN A 177 -5.67 17.65 -14.51
C GLN A 177 -4.64 17.10 -15.51
N VAL A 178 -4.69 15.79 -15.85
CA VAL A 178 -3.82 15.20 -16.89
C VAL A 178 -3.96 15.89 -18.25
N LEU A 179 -5.13 16.46 -18.56
CA LEU A 179 -5.38 17.13 -19.84
C LEU A 179 -4.56 18.42 -19.99
N HIS A 180 -4.11 19.02 -18.88
CA HIS A 180 -3.25 20.19 -18.89
C HIS A 180 -1.76 19.83 -19.06
N ALA A 181 -1.39 18.56 -18.82
CA ALA A 181 0.00 18.14 -18.76
C ALA A 181 0.67 18.07 -20.15
N SER A 182 1.94 18.47 -20.19
CA SER A 182 2.80 18.29 -21.34
C SER A 182 3.22 16.82 -21.47
N VAL A 183 2.82 16.18 -22.58
CA VAL A 183 3.23 14.80 -22.90
C VAL A 183 4.75 14.61 -22.83
N VAL A 184 5.52 15.58 -23.36
CA VAL A 184 6.97 15.47 -23.50
C VAL A 184 7.71 15.83 -22.20
N VAL A 185 7.22 16.84 -21.47
CA VAL A 185 7.91 17.40 -20.30
C VAL A 185 7.49 16.75 -18.98
N GLU A 186 6.25 16.27 -18.88
CA GLU A 186 5.68 15.76 -17.62
C GLU A 186 5.34 14.26 -17.71
N LEU A 187 4.55 13.85 -18.70
CA LEU A 187 4.06 12.45 -18.77
C LEU A 187 5.17 11.47 -19.19
N MET A 188 5.97 11.82 -20.20
CA MET A 188 7.06 10.98 -20.70
C MET A 188 8.14 10.66 -19.65
N PRO A 189 8.64 11.63 -18.86
CA PRO A 189 9.60 11.34 -17.81
C PRO A 189 9.05 10.41 -16.71
N VAL A 190 7.78 10.56 -16.31
CA VAL A 190 7.15 9.64 -15.33
C VAL A 190 7.06 8.22 -15.87
N VAL A 191 6.62 8.02 -17.11
CA VAL A 191 6.58 6.69 -17.73
C VAL A 191 7.98 6.08 -17.88
N LYS A 192 8.99 6.88 -18.26
CA LYS A 192 10.40 6.44 -18.31
C LYS A 192 10.92 6.03 -16.93
N PHE A 193 10.59 6.78 -15.89
CA PHE A 193 10.96 6.47 -14.51
C PHE A 193 10.34 5.14 -14.05
N LEU A 194 9.02 4.94 -14.25
CA LEU A 194 8.36 3.67 -13.94
C LEU A 194 8.98 2.48 -14.70
N ARG A 195 9.33 2.66 -15.99
CA ARG A 195 10.07 1.65 -16.78
C ARG A 195 11.49 1.40 -16.28
N GLY A 196 12.14 2.39 -15.66
CA GLY A 196 13.45 2.27 -15.01
C GLY A 196 13.39 1.65 -13.60
N LEU A 197 12.20 1.52 -13.01
CA LEU A 197 11.94 0.72 -11.82
C LEU A 197 11.53 -0.73 -12.15
N ASP A 198 11.82 -1.22 -13.36
CA ASP A 198 11.41 -2.54 -13.86
C ASP A 198 9.88 -2.81 -13.89
N VAL A 199 9.02 -1.78 -13.89
CA VAL A 199 7.57 -1.96 -14.15
C VAL A 199 7.37 -2.40 -15.60
N GLU A 200 6.71 -3.53 -15.81
CA GLU A 200 6.51 -4.08 -17.16
C GLU A 200 5.64 -3.18 -18.07
N LYS A 201 5.89 -3.21 -19.38
CA LYS A 201 5.16 -2.37 -20.35
C LYS A 201 3.66 -2.69 -20.37
N GLN A 202 3.30 -3.95 -20.14
CA GLN A 202 1.91 -4.40 -20.04
C GLN A 202 1.22 -3.91 -18.75
N ASP A 203 1.98 -3.76 -17.66
CA ASP A 203 1.48 -3.32 -16.36
C ASP A 203 1.36 -1.79 -16.23
N LEU A 204 2.12 -1.01 -17.03
CA LEU A 204 2.07 0.45 -17.01
C LEU A 204 0.64 1.00 -17.06
N GLY A 205 -0.20 0.48 -17.96
CA GLY A 205 -1.58 0.90 -18.10
C GLY A 205 -2.39 0.65 -16.82
N TYR A 206 -2.18 -0.49 -16.15
CA TYR A 206 -2.82 -0.84 -14.88
C TYR A 206 -2.32 0.04 -13.73
N VAL A 207 -0.99 0.25 -13.61
CA VAL A 207 -0.36 1.12 -12.60
C VAL A 207 -0.90 2.54 -12.70
N LEU A 208 -0.92 3.11 -13.91
CA LEU A 208 -1.44 4.46 -14.13
C LEU A 208 -2.94 4.56 -13.82
N GLN A 209 -3.76 3.59 -14.24
CA GLN A 209 -5.20 3.57 -13.89
C GLN A 209 -5.43 3.49 -12.36
N LYS A 210 -4.56 2.76 -11.64
CA LYS A 210 -4.66 2.54 -10.20
C LYS A 210 -4.22 3.77 -9.38
N TYR A 211 -3.21 4.50 -9.85
CA TYR A 211 -2.75 5.74 -9.22
C TYR A 211 -2.35 6.81 -10.25
N PRO A 212 -3.33 7.49 -10.87
CA PRO A 212 -3.08 8.50 -11.90
C PRO A 212 -2.20 9.66 -11.43
N GLU A 213 -2.25 10.00 -10.14
CA GLU A 213 -1.51 11.11 -9.53
C GLU A 213 0.02 10.99 -9.66
N LEU A 214 0.54 9.79 -9.94
CA LEU A 214 1.95 9.59 -10.32
C LEU A 214 2.38 10.53 -11.46
N LEU A 215 1.49 10.79 -12.42
CA LEU A 215 1.76 11.67 -13.57
C LEU A 215 1.95 13.14 -13.18
N GLY A 216 1.54 13.53 -11.96
CA GLY A 216 1.73 14.88 -11.42
C GLY A 216 2.88 14.98 -10.41
N PHE A 217 3.64 13.90 -10.16
CA PHE A 217 4.77 13.92 -9.24
C PHE A 217 6.07 14.29 -9.93
N LYS A 218 6.87 15.12 -9.22
CA LYS A 218 8.26 15.38 -9.60
C LYS A 218 9.09 14.10 -9.41
N LEU A 219 9.89 13.76 -10.42
CA LEU A 219 10.82 12.62 -10.36
C LEU A 219 11.85 12.80 -9.24
N GLU A 220 12.51 13.95 -9.24
CA GLU A 220 13.36 14.44 -8.16
C GLU A 220 12.47 14.92 -7.01
N GLY A 221 12.16 14.01 -6.10
CA GLY A 221 11.19 14.20 -5.04
C GLY A 221 10.75 12.88 -4.43
N THR A 222 9.49 12.84 -3.96
CA THR A 222 8.92 11.74 -3.17
C THR A 222 9.21 10.36 -3.76
N MET A 223 8.95 10.16 -5.06
CA MET A 223 9.09 8.85 -5.71
C MET A 223 10.52 8.30 -5.59
N SER A 224 11.53 9.10 -5.94
CA SER A 224 12.94 8.71 -5.83
C SER A 224 13.35 8.50 -4.37
N THR A 225 12.88 9.33 -3.43
CA THR A 225 13.20 9.15 -2.00
C THR A 225 12.60 7.86 -1.43
N SER A 226 11.37 7.50 -1.82
CA SER A 226 10.70 6.28 -1.35
C SER A 226 11.39 5.02 -1.87
N VAL A 227 11.77 5.00 -3.16
CA VAL A 227 12.56 3.89 -3.73
C VAL A 227 13.93 3.78 -3.05
N ALA A 228 14.66 4.90 -2.92
CA ALA A 228 15.98 4.90 -2.27
C ALA A 228 15.92 4.41 -0.81
N TYR A 229 14.89 4.81 -0.06
CA TYR A 229 14.69 4.34 1.31
C TYR A 229 14.40 2.83 1.36
N LEU A 230 13.51 2.32 0.50
CA LEU A 230 13.19 0.89 0.45
C LEU A 230 14.43 0.04 0.10
N VAL A 231 15.23 0.48 -0.88
CA VAL A 231 16.51 -0.18 -1.19
C VAL A 231 17.47 -0.11 0.00
N SER A 232 17.54 1.02 0.72
CA SER A 232 18.43 1.18 1.89
C SER A 232 18.08 0.29 3.10
N ILE A 233 16.83 -0.19 3.22
CA ILE A 233 16.43 -1.15 4.26
C ILE A 233 16.60 -2.62 3.81
N GLY A 234 17.03 -2.84 2.57
CA GLY A 234 17.34 -4.16 2.01
C GLY A 234 16.33 -4.71 1.00
N VAL A 235 15.40 -3.91 0.47
CA VAL A 235 14.52 -4.34 -0.63
C VAL A 235 15.34 -4.51 -1.90
N ASN A 236 15.24 -5.66 -2.54
CA ASN A 236 15.90 -5.92 -3.82
C ASN A 236 15.41 -4.93 -4.89
N PRO A 237 16.30 -4.19 -5.59
CA PRO A 237 15.90 -3.28 -6.66
C PRO A 237 15.01 -3.91 -7.74
N ARG A 238 15.19 -5.21 -8.03
CA ARG A 238 14.37 -5.94 -9.01
C ARG A 238 12.94 -6.21 -8.56
N ASP A 239 12.69 -6.26 -7.25
CA ASP A 239 11.34 -6.44 -6.69
C ASP A 239 10.56 -5.11 -6.61
N ILE A 240 11.22 -3.95 -6.79
CA ILE A 240 10.55 -2.63 -6.78
C ILE A 240 9.48 -2.53 -7.88
N GLY A 241 9.75 -3.02 -9.10
CA GLY A 241 8.77 -3.02 -10.20
C GLY A 241 7.49 -3.80 -9.86
N PRO A 242 7.60 -5.08 -9.47
CA PRO A 242 6.50 -5.86 -8.90
C PRO A 242 5.78 -5.19 -7.73
N MET A 243 6.51 -4.54 -6.81
CA MET A 243 5.90 -3.78 -5.71
C MET A 243 5.07 -2.59 -6.23
N VAL A 244 5.54 -1.86 -7.24
CA VAL A 244 4.79 -0.75 -7.87
C VAL A 244 3.54 -1.27 -8.58
N THR A 245 3.61 -2.40 -9.30
CA THR A 245 2.43 -3.05 -9.88
C THR A 245 1.43 -3.45 -8.78
N GLN A 246 1.88 -4.00 -7.66
CA GLN A 246 1.01 -4.39 -6.55
C GLN A 246 0.38 -3.18 -5.83
N PHE A 247 1.18 -2.17 -5.46
CA PHE A 247 0.78 -1.04 -4.61
C PHE A 247 1.52 0.26 -5.00
N PRO A 248 1.11 0.94 -6.08
CA PRO A 248 1.86 2.11 -6.61
C PRO A 248 1.88 3.32 -5.66
N TYR A 249 1.00 3.37 -4.66
CA TYR A 249 0.85 4.49 -3.75
C TYR A 249 2.10 4.80 -2.91
N PHE A 250 3.00 3.83 -2.67
CA PHE A 250 4.21 4.09 -1.88
C PHE A 250 5.16 5.10 -2.54
N LEU A 251 5.11 5.25 -3.87
CA LEU A 251 5.84 6.30 -4.60
C LEU A 251 5.36 7.72 -4.22
N GLY A 252 4.09 7.86 -3.80
CA GLY A 252 3.51 9.11 -3.29
C GLY A 252 3.62 9.31 -1.77
N MET A 253 4.00 8.27 -1.02
CA MET A 253 4.13 8.33 0.44
C MET A 253 5.42 9.05 0.85
N ARG A 254 5.34 9.89 1.88
CA ARG A 254 6.54 10.56 2.44
C ARG A 254 7.33 9.57 3.30
N VAL A 255 8.63 9.43 3.02
CA VAL A 255 9.52 8.56 3.81
C VAL A 255 9.49 8.93 5.29
N GLY A 256 9.91 10.14 5.66
CA GLY A 256 10.11 10.53 7.06
C GLY A 256 8.86 10.57 7.95
N THR A 257 7.66 10.65 7.37
CA THR A 257 6.41 10.75 8.14
C THR A 257 5.50 9.53 8.01
N THR A 258 5.85 8.55 7.17
CA THR A 258 4.95 7.42 6.87
C THR A 258 5.70 6.12 6.69
N ILE A 259 6.60 6.01 5.71
CA ILE A 259 7.31 4.75 5.44
C ILE A 259 8.32 4.44 6.56
N LYS A 260 9.11 5.43 7.00
CA LYS A 260 10.12 5.24 8.03
C LYS A 260 9.51 4.92 9.41
N PRO A 261 8.53 5.67 9.96
CA PRO A 261 7.87 5.30 11.22
C PRO A 261 7.25 3.90 11.21
N PHE A 262 6.66 3.47 10.08
CA PHE A 262 6.17 2.11 9.92
C PHE A 262 7.29 1.05 10.04
N VAL A 263 8.41 1.25 9.33
CA VAL A 263 9.55 0.32 9.37
C VAL A 263 10.22 0.31 10.75
N ASP A 264 10.43 1.49 11.34
CA ASP A 264 11.03 1.62 12.68
C ASP A 264 10.19 0.89 13.73
N PHE A 265 8.86 1.06 13.73
CA PHE A 265 7.96 0.35 14.63
C PHE A 265 8.04 -1.18 14.50
N LEU A 266 8.15 -1.72 13.27
CA LEU A 266 8.36 -3.17 13.10
C LEU A 266 9.73 -3.63 13.61
N VAL A 267 10.76 -2.80 13.49
CA VAL A 267 12.09 -3.09 14.06
C VAL A 267 12.06 -3.03 15.59
N GLU A 268 11.33 -2.08 16.18
CA GLU A 268 11.09 -1.98 17.64
C GLU A 268 10.34 -3.21 18.20
N LEU A 269 9.43 -3.80 17.43
CA LEU A 269 8.79 -5.08 17.77
C LEU A 269 9.74 -6.29 17.68
N GLY A 270 10.92 -6.14 17.06
CA GLY A 270 11.93 -7.19 16.91
C GLY A 270 12.03 -7.82 15.52
N LEU A 271 11.42 -7.26 14.46
CA LEU A 271 11.65 -7.73 13.09
C LEU A 271 12.96 -7.17 12.52
N PRO A 272 13.92 -8.00 12.07
CA PRO A 272 15.12 -7.50 11.39
C PRO A 272 14.75 -6.74 10.10
N LYS A 273 15.46 -5.66 9.77
CA LYS A 273 15.18 -4.81 8.60
C LYS A 273 15.07 -5.60 7.29
N LYS A 274 15.93 -6.59 7.09
CA LYS A 274 15.93 -7.48 5.91
C LYS A 274 14.67 -8.36 5.82
N ILE A 275 14.07 -8.72 6.95
CA ILE A 275 12.78 -9.43 7.00
C ILE A 275 11.65 -8.46 6.67
N VAL A 276 11.68 -7.23 7.19
CA VAL A 276 10.71 -6.19 6.81
C VAL A 276 10.81 -5.88 5.30
N ALA A 277 12.01 -5.82 4.73
CA ALA A 277 12.22 -5.68 3.30
C ALA A 277 11.60 -6.83 2.49
N ARG A 278 11.98 -8.09 2.78
CA ARG A 278 11.40 -9.29 2.13
C ARG A 278 9.88 -9.38 2.29
N MET A 279 9.34 -8.92 3.41
CA MET A 279 7.91 -8.83 3.67
C MET A 279 7.25 -7.84 2.70
N LEU A 280 7.84 -6.65 2.52
CA LEU A 280 7.36 -5.61 1.62
C LEU A 280 7.49 -5.99 0.14
N GLU A 281 8.54 -6.72 -0.26
CA GLU A 281 8.70 -7.26 -1.63
C GLU A 281 7.48 -8.06 -2.08
N LYS A 282 6.87 -8.86 -1.18
CA LYS A 282 5.72 -9.72 -1.51
C LYS A 282 4.36 -9.11 -1.13
N ARG A 283 4.35 -8.11 -0.24
CA ARG A 283 3.16 -7.52 0.40
C ARG A 283 3.29 -5.99 0.59
N ALA A 284 3.66 -5.27 -0.48
CA ALA A 284 3.83 -3.81 -0.49
C ALA A 284 2.59 -3.04 0.02
N TYR A 285 1.39 -3.61 -0.14
CA TYR A 285 0.14 -3.00 0.35
C TYR A 285 0.08 -2.82 1.87
N VAL A 286 0.92 -3.50 2.65
CA VAL A 286 0.96 -3.33 4.12
C VAL A 286 1.41 -1.92 4.51
N LEU A 287 2.17 -1.22 3.65
CA LEU A 287 2.48 0.20 3.79
C LEU A 287 1.25 1.12 3.75
N GLY A 288 0.13 0.64 3.20
CA GLY A 288 -1.12 1.39 3.12
C GLY A 288 -1.96 1.37 4.39
N TYR A 289 -1.59 0.60 5.42
CA TYR A 289 -2.27 0.61 6.71
C TYR A 289 -1.81 1.77 7.57
N ASP A 290 -2.74 2.39 8.32
CA ASP A 290 -2.37 3.47 9.23
C ASP A 290 -1.67 2.93 10.48
N LEU A 291 -0.58 3.59 10.87
CA LEU A 291 0.28 3.14 11.97
C LEU A 291 -0.40 3.27 13.34
N GLU A 292 -1.11 4.37 13.58
CA GLU A 292 -1.71 4.69 14.87
C GLU A 292 -3.14 4.16 14.98
N GLU A 293 -3.94 4.26 13.91
CA GLU A 293 -5.35 3.86 13.92
C GLU A 293 -5.57 2.37 13.66
N THR A 294 -4.62 1.68 12.98
CA THR A 294 -4.80 0.28 12.57
C THR A 294 -3.71 -0.65 13.11
N ILE A 295 -2.44 -0.37 12.82
CA ILE A 295 -1.34 -1.31 13.08
C ILE A 295 -1.10 -1.49 14.59
N LYS A 296 -0.85 -0.40 15.34
CA LYS A 296 -0.62 -0.46 16.79
C LYS A 296 -1.79 -1.12 17.55
N PRO A 297 -3.06 -0.71 17.35
CA PRO A 297 -4.21 -1.40 17.97
C PRO A 297 -4.31 -2.89 17.65
N ASN A 298 -3.92 -3.32 16.45
CA ASN A 298 -3.91 -4.74 16.08
C ASN A 298 -2.75 -5.51 16.75
N VAL A 299 -1.59 -4.89 16.94
CA VAL A 299 -0.48 -5.49 17.71
C VAL A 299 -0.85 -5.60 19.20
N ASP A 300 -1.41 -4.55 19.80
CA ASP A 300 -1.93 -4.59 21.16
C ASP A 300 -3.04 -5.63 21.33
N CYS A 301 -3.88 -5.80 20.30
CA CYS A 301 -4.90 -6.85 20.27
C CYS A 301 -4.28 -8.26 20.25
N LEU A 302 -3.17 -8.51 19.56
CA LEU A 302 -2.50 -9.82 19.64
C LEU A 302 -2.02 -10.10 21.07
N ILE A 303 -1.37 -9.11 21.70
CA ILE A 303 -0.90 -9.21 23.09
C ILE A 303 -2.07 -9.46 24.05
N SER A 304 -3.19 -8.74 23.89
CA SER A 304 -4.36 -8.92 24.76
C SER A 304 -5.08 -10.26 24.60
N PHE A 305 -4.78 -11.01 23.53
CA PHE A 305 -5.27 -12.37 23.30
C PHE A 305 -4.25 -13.46 23.70
N GLY A 306 -3.17 -13.08 24.39
CA GLY A 306 -2.17 -14.00 24.93
C GLY A 306 -0.98 -14.29 24.02
N VAL A 307 -0.88 -13.66 22.84
CA VAL A 307 0.29 -13.84 21.96
C VAL A 307 1.52 -13.19 22.61
N ARG A 308 2.58 -13.97 22.80
CA ARG A 308 3.80 -13.52 23.46
C ARG A 308 4.56 -12.51 22.60
N ARG A 309 5.19 -11.50 23.24
CA ARG A 309 5.88 -10.41 22.52
C ARG A 309 7.01 -10.93 21.65
N GLU A 310 7.80 -11.84 22.18
CA GLU A 310 8.85 -12.60 21.51
C GLU A 310 8.37 -13.42 20.30
N SER A 311 7.07 -13.75 20.23
CA SER A 311 6.48 -14.41 19.06
C SER A 311 5.88 -13.44 18.02
N LEU A 312 5.66 -12.16 18.36
CA LEU A 312 5.08 -11.18 17.43
C LEU A 312 5.89 -11.01 16.12
N PRO A 313 7.24 -10.93 16.12
CA PRO A 313 8.01 -10.86 14.88
C PRO A 313 7.73 -12.03 13.93
N SER A 314 7.63 -13.24 14.50
CA SER A 314 7.34 -14.46 13.75
C SER A 314 5.91 -14.46 13.19
N VAL A 315 4.92 -14.04 14.00
CA VAL A 315 3.52 -13.92 13.61
C VAL A 315 3.34 -12.92 12.47
N ILE A 316 3.94 -11.74 12.58
CA ILE A 316 3.84 -10.66 11.59
C ILE A 316 4.57 -11.06 10.30
N ALA A 317 5.79 -11.58 10.38
CA ALA A 317 6.55 -11.99 9.20
C ALA A 317 5.89 -13.15 8.42
N GLN A 318 5.23 -14.08 9.10
CA GLN A 318 4.48 -15.17 8.46
C GLN A 318 3.15 -14.71 7.83
N TYR A 319 2.49 -13.69 8.38
CA TYR A 319 1.17 -13.26 7.92
C TYR A 319 0.97 -11.73 8.03
N PRO A 320 1.67 -10.93 7.20
CA PRO A 320 1.76 -9.47 7.37
C PRO A 320 0.42 -8.73 7.33
N GLN A 321 -0.53 -9.28 6.57
CA GLN A 321 -1.90 -8.77 6.47
C GLN A 321 -2.67 -8.77 7.80
N ILE A 322 -2.23 -9.51 8.82
CA ILE A 322 -2.82 -9.49 10.17
C ILE A 322 -2.88 -8.08 10.76
N LEU A 323 -1.90 -7.24 10.41
CA LEU A 323 -1.78 -5.85 10.85
C LEU A 323 -2.92 -4.94 10.35
N GLY A 324 -3.61 -5.32 9.29
CA GLY A 324 -4.72 -4.55 8.69
C GLY A 324 -6.09 -5.22 8.77
N LEU A 325 -6.23 -6.33 9.49
CA LEU A 325 -7.52 -7.00 9.67
C LEU A 325 -8.38 -6.27 10.73
N PRO A 326 -9.72 -6.46 10.72
CA PRO A 326 -10.58 -6.15 11.87
C PRO A 326 -10.34 -7.18 12.98
N LEU A 327 -9.14 -7.14 13.56
CA LEU A 327 -8.53 -8.28 14.24
C LEU A 327 -9.26 -8.65 15.52
N LYS A 328 -9.65 -7.67 16.34
CA LYS A 328 -10.40 -7.87 17.58
C LYS A 328 -11.66 -8.73 17.40
N ALA A 329 -12.49 -8.40 16.41
CA ALA A 329 -13.71 -9.14 16.12
C ALA A 329 -13.42 -10.57 15.62
N LYS A 330 -12.41 -10.73 14.77
CA LYS A 330 -11.96 -12.03 14.25
C LYS A 330 -11.41 -12.93 15.37
N LEU A 331 -10.55 -12.39 16.23
CA LEU A 331 -9.97 -13.12 17.36
C LEU A 331 -11.03 -13.53 18.38
N SER A 332 -11.93 -12.63 18.79
CA SER A 332 -13.04 -12.98 19.70
C SER A 332 -13.90 -14.12 19.14
N SER A 333 -14.27 -14.05 17.85
CA SER A 333 -15.11 -15.07 17.21
C SER A 333 -14.40 -16.42 17.08
N GLN A 334 -13.11 -16.43 16.70
CA GLN A 334 -12.34 -17.65 16.58
C GLN A 334 -12.01 -18.27 17.93
N GLN A 335 -11.58 -17.49 18.92
CA GLN A 335 -11.29 -17.99 20.27
C GLN A 335 -12.53 -18.64 20.90
N TYR A 336 -13.70 -18.00 20.78
CA TYR A 336 -14.97 -18.58 21.24
C TYR A 336 -15.31 -19.90 20.53
N PHE A 337 -15.10 -19.97 19.21
CA PHE A 337 -15.30 -21.21 18.44
C PHE A 337 -14.35 -22.33 18.87
N PHE A 338 -13.05 -22.04 19.03
CA PHE A 338 -12.03 -22.98 19.52
C PHE A 338 -12.37 -23.51 20.92
N ASN A 339 -12.77 -22.62 21.82
CA ASN A 339 -13.18 -23.01 23.17
C ASN A 339 -14.45 -23.86 23.19
N LEU A 340 -15.49 -23.45 22.47
CA LEU A 340 -16.76 -24.16 22.46
C LEU A 340 -16.66 -25.55 21.81
N LYS A 341 -16.04 -25.62 20.63
CA LYS A 341 -16.03 -26.82 19.75
C LYS A 341 -14.81 -27.72 19.92
N LEU A 342 -13.63 -27.15 20.19
CA LEU A 342 -12.38 -27.91 20.31
C LEU A 342 -11.90 -28.06 21.75
N LYS A 343 -12.56 -27.40 22.72
CA LYS A 343 -12.15 -27.35 24.14
C LYS A 343 -10.75 -26.81 24.35
N ILE A 344 -10.27 -25.98 23.42
CA ILE A 344 -9.01 -25.26 23.52
C ILE A 344 -9.24 -23.99 24.35
N ASP A 345 -8.44 -23.81 25.39
CA ASP A 345 -8.44 -22.65 26.28
C ASP A 345 -7.82 -21.40 25.59
N PRO A 346 -7.93 -20.20 26.18
CA PRO A 346 -7.36 -18.97 25.62
C PRO A 346 -5.85 -19.04 25.32
N ASP A 347 -5.05 -19.69 26.16
CA ASP A 347 -3.60 -19.74 26.04
C ASP A 347 -3.17 -20.77 24.98
N GLY A 348 -3.88 -21.91 24.91
CA GLY A 348 -3.79 -22.86 23.81
C GLY A 348 -4.15 -22.22 22.47
N PHE A 349 -5.17 -21.35 22.42
CA PHE A 349 -5.53 -20.60 21.21
C PHE A 349 -4.45 -19.56 20.83
N ALA A 350 -3.81 -18.89 21.79
CA ALA A 350 -2.68 -18.01 21.52
C ALA A 350 -1.51 -18.77 20.88
N GLN A 351 -1.16 -19.96 21.40
CA GLN A 351 -0.12 -20.82 20.81
C GLN A 351 -0.46 -21.28 19.37
N VAL A 352 -1.74 -21.51 19.08
CA VAL A 352 -2.22 -21.81 17.71
C VAL A 352 -1.95 -20.62 16.77
N ILE A 353 -2.19 -19.38 17.21
CA ILE A 353 -1.89 -18.17 16.44
C ILE A 353 -0.37 -18.00 16.24
N GLU A 354 0.44 -18.20 17.27
CA GLU A 354 1.92 -18.08 17.18
C GLU A 354 2.53 -19.01 16.12
N LYS A 355 1.95 -20.20 15.94
CA LYS A 355 2.40 -21.22 14.98
C LYS A 355 1.71 -21.13 13.61
N MET A 356 0.52 -20.54 13.53
CA MET A 356 -0.26 -20.41 12.29
C MET A 356 -1.21 -19.19 12.35
N PRO A 357 -0.71 -17.96 12.12
CA PRO A 357 -1.53 -16.74 12.22
C PRO A 357 -2.70 -16.69 11.24
N GLN A 358 -2.65 -17.46 10.15
CA GLN A 358 -3.70 -17.60 9.15
C GLN A 358 -5.00 -18.14 9.76
N ILE A 359 -4.95 -18.80 10.93
CA ILE A 359 -6.12 -19.34 11.64
C ILE A 359 -7.18 -18.27 11.93
N THR A 360 -6.76 -17.01 12.12
CA THR A 360 -7.63 -15.85 12.36
C THR A 360 -8.62 -15.58 11.21
N SER A 361 -8.33 -16.09 10.02
CA SER A 361 -9.17 -15.95 8.82
C SER A 361 -9.64 -17.28 8.23
N LEU A 362 -9.32 -18.42 8.86
CA LEU A 362 -9.74 -19.72 8.36
C LEU A 362 -11.21 -20.01 8.70
N ASN A 363 -11.98 -20.49 7.72
CA ASN A 363 -13.40 -20.77 7.91
C ASN A 363 -13.63 -21.96 8.84
N GLN A 364 -14.58 -21.82 9.78
CA GLN A 364 -14.93 -22.87 10.76
C GLN A 364 -15.25 -24.23 10.11
N HIS A 365 -15.95 -24.24 8.97
CA HIS A 365 -16.27 -25.48 8.23
C HIS A 365 -15.06 -26.15 7.57
N VAL A 366 -13.94 -25.43 7.38
CA VAL A 366 -12.67 -26.02 6.93
C VAL A 366 -12.00 -26.68 8.13
N ILE A 367 -11.93 -25.97 9.26
CA ILE A 367 -11.33 -26.44 10.52
C ILE A 367 -12.02 -27.72 11.01
N MET A 368 -13.35 -27.77 10.99
CA MET A 368 -14.09 -28.93 11.50
C MET A 368 -13.89 -30.20 10.67
N LYS A 369 -13.57 -30.13 9.37
CA LYS A 369 -13.47 -31.32 8.51
C LYS A 369 -12.33 -32.27 8.94
N PRO A 370 -11.08 -31.83 9.16
CA PRO A 370 -10.04 -32.67 9.76
C PRO A 370 -10.33 -33.11 11.20
N VAL A 371 -10.96 -32.25 12.01
CA VAL A 371 -11.31 -32.54 13.40
C VAL A 371 -12.34 -33.67 13.48
N GLU A 372 -13.46 -33.57 12.76
CA GLU A 372 -14.49 -34.60 12.66
C GLU A 372 -13.93 -35.92 12.10
N PHE A 373 -12.99 -35.85 11.15
CA PHE A 373 -12.28 -37.02 10.67
C PHE A 373 -11.48 -37.70 11.79
N LEU A 374 -10.70 -36.97 12.60
CA LEU A 374 -9.90 -37.52 13.71
C LEU A 374 -10.78 -38.12 14.80
N LEU A 375 -11.83 -37.40 15.22
CA LEU A 375 -12.83 -37.89 16.18
C LEU A 375 -13.49 -39.19 15.67
N GLY A 376 -13.83 -39.24 14.38
CA GLY A 376 -14.34 -40.43 13.70
C GLY A 376 -13.34 -41.59 13.56
N ARG A 377 -12.08 -41.44 14.01
CA ARG A 377 -11.09 -42.52 14.16
C ARG A 377 -10.92 -43.01 15.59
N GLY A 378 -11.70 -42.49 16.54
CA GLY A 378 -11.64 -42.86 17.95
C GLY A 378 -10.53 -42.16 18.74
N ILE A 379 -9.98 -41.06 18.20
CA ILE A 379 -9.09 -40.17 18.97
C ILE A 379 -9.99 -39.28 19.84
N PRO A 380 -9.79 -39.23 21.17
CA PRO A 380 -10.65 -38.44 22.05
C PRO A 380 -10.47 -36.94 21.80
N SER A 381 -11.50 -36.14 22.12
CA SER A 381 -11.52 -34.70 21.81
C SER A 381 -10.38 -33.92 22.46
N GLU A 382 -9.94 -34.33 23.66
CA GLU A 382 -8.81 -33.72 24.36
C GLU A 382 -7.48 -33.95 23.63
N ASP A 383 -7.28 -35.13 23.04
CA ASP A 383 -6.08 -35.42 22.27
C ASP A 383 -6.11 -34.74 20.90
N VAL A 384 -7.28 -34.63 20.27
CA VAL A 384 -7.43 -33.79 19.07
C VAL A 384 -7.12 -32.32 19.40
N ALA A 385 -7.54 -31.81 20.55
CA ALA A 385 -7.19 -30.46 21.01
C ALA A 385 -5.67 -30.28 21.16
N LYS A 386 -4.99 -31.21 21.86
CA LYS A 386 -3.52 -31.23 21.99
C LYS A 386 -2.83 -31.27 20.61
N MET A 387 -3.31 -32.11 19.69
CA MET A 387 -2.79 -32.21 18.32
C MET A 387 -2.89 -30.87 17.57
N VAL A 388 -4.02 -30.17 17.68
CA VAL A 388 -4.24 -28.87 17.03
C VAL A 388 -3.38 -27.76 17.65
N VAL A 389 -3.22 -27.73 18.98
CA VAL A 389 -2.32 -26.78 19.65
C VAL A 389 -0.86 -27.07 19.31
N LYS A 390 -0.49 -28.35 19.17
CA LYS A 390 0.86 -28.76 18.78
C LYS A 390 1.18 -28.40 17.32
N CYS A 391 0.34 -28.81 16.38
CA CYS A 391 0.47 -28.57 14.94
C CYS A 391 -0.85 -28.01 14.35
N PRO A 392 -1.07 -26.68 14.34
CA PRO A 392 -2.28 -26.08 13.78
C PRO A 392 -2.52 -26.38 12.30
N GLN A 393 -1.46 -26.64 11.52
CA GLN A 393 -1.54 -26.92 10.09
C GLN A 393 -2.44 -28.12 9.78
N LEU A 394 -2.57 -29.05 10.75
CA LEU A 394 -3.51 -30.18 10.77
C LEU A 394 -4.95 -29.80 10.36
N VAL A 395 -5.46 -28.65 10.81
CA VAL A 395 -6.86 -28.24 10.51
C VAL A 395 -7.04 -27.58 9.13
N ALA A 396 -5.95 -27.35 8.40
CA ALA A 396 -5.98 -26.90 7.01
C ALA A 396 -5.77 -28.05 5.98
N LEU A 397 -5.53 -29.28 6.45
CA LEU A 397 -5.25 -30.42 5.58
C LEU A 397 -6.48 -30.91 4.81
N ARG A 398 -6.24 -31.43 3.60
CA ARG A 398 -7.26 -32.09 2.79
C ARG A 398 -7.56 -33.48 3.37
N VAL A 399 -8.76 -33.66 3.91
CA VAL A 399 -9.23 -34.93 4.51
C VAL A 399 -8.94 -36.18 3.66
N PRO A 400 -9.05 -36.20 2.31
CA PRO A 400 -8.67 -37.38 1.52
C PRO A 400 -7.19 -37.79 1.66
N LEU A 401 -6.26 -36.83 1.75
CA LEU A 401 -4.83 -37.12 1.93
C LEU A 401 -4.57 -37.63 3.35
N MET A 402 -5.18 -36.96 4.33
CA MET A 402 -5.14 -37.33 5.74
C MET A 402 -5.68 -38.75 5.98
N LYS A 403 -6.78 -39.11 5.27
CA LYS A 403 -7.37 -40.44 5.25
C LYS A 403 -6.38 -41.48 4.74
N ASN A 404 -5.74 -41.24 3.60
CA ASN A 404 -4.75 -42.17 3.04
C ASN A 404 -3.57 -42.38 4.01
N SER A 405 -3.02 -41.29 4.57
CA SER A 405 -1.91 -41.37 5.53
C SER A 405 -2.30 -42.09 6.83
N PHE A 406 -3.54 -41.93 7.31
CA PHE A 406 -4.07 -42.64 8.48
C PHE A 406 -4.19 -44.15 8.22
N TYR A 407 -4.73 -44.55 7.07
CA TYR A 407 -4.87 -45.97 6.75
C TYR A 407 -3.51 -46.64 6.53
N PHE A 408 -2.54 -45.96 5.90
CA PHE A 408 -1.16 -46.46 5.84
C PHE A 408 -0.59 -46.69 7.24
N PHE A 409 -0.71 -45.70 8.14
CA PHE A 409 -0.24 -45.82 9.52
C PHE A 409 -0.88 -47.00 10.28
N LYS A 410 -2.21 -47.14 10.19
CA LYS A 410 -2.94 -48.16 10.96
C LYS A 410 -2.85 -49.56 10.35
N SER A 411 -2.84 -49.68 9.03
CA SER A 411 -2.93 -50.98 8.33
C SER A 411 -1.60 -51.49 7.81
N GLU A 412 -0.73 -50.63 7.26
CA GLU A 412 0.57 -51.04 6.70
C GLU A 412 1.71 -50.88 7.71
N MET A 413 1.68 -49.85 8.57
CA MET A 413 2.68 -49.70 9.63
C MET A 413 2.33 -50.45 10.93
N GLY A 414 1.05 -50.73 11.17
CA GLY A 414 0.57 -51.45 12.37
C GLY A 414 0.84 -50.73 13.70
N ARG A 415 0.98 -49.41 13.70
CA ARG A 415 1.43 -48.62 14.86
C ARG A 415 0.26 -48.15 15.76
N PRO A 416 0.48 -47.95 17.07
CA PRO A 416 -0.55 -47.47 17.99
C PRO A 416 -0.93 -46.01 17.71
N ILE A 417 -2.21 -45.69 17.83
CA ILE A 417 -2.76 -44.35 17.49
C ILE A 417 -2.17 -43.24 18.37
N ASN A 418 -1.70 -43.54 19.60
CA ASN A 418 -1.08 -42.56 20.49
C ASN A 418 0.09 -41.81 19.82
N GLU A 419 0.89 -42.48 18.99
CA GLU A 419 2.02 -41.82 18.32
C GLU A 419 1.58 -40.72 17.34
N LEU A 420 0.36 -40.77 16.83
CA LEU A 420 -0.21 -39.68 16.02
C LEU A 420 -0.61 -38.47 16.89
N VAL A 421 -0.95 -38.70 18.15
CA VAL A 421 -1.19 -37.63 19.15
C VAL A 421 0.15 -37.03 19.59
N ASP A 422 1.16 -37.88 19.79
CA ASP A 422 2.52 -37.46 20.15
C ASP A 422 3.24 -36.75 18.99
N PHE A 423 2.90 -37.04 17.73
CA PHE A 423 3.51 -36.45 16.53
C PHE A 423 2.46 -36.17 15.41
N PRO A 424 1.54 -35.20 15.62
CA PRO A 424 0.51 -34.84 14.63
C PRO A 424 1.09 -34.33 13.30
N GLU A 425 2.34 -33.85 13.32
CA GLU A 425 3.10 -33.45 12.14
C GLU A 425 3.20 -34.56 11.10
N TYR A 426 3.03 -35.84 11.48
CA TYR A 426 2.88 -36.99 10.59
C TYR A 426 1.96 -36.69 9.39
N PHE A 427 0.82 -36.05 9.62
CA PHE A 427 -0.18 -35.77 8.57
C PHE A 427 0.25 -34.66 7.60
N THR A 428 1.26 -33.86 7.94
CA THR A 428 1.79 -32.79 7.08
C THR A 428 2.82 -33.30 6.06
N TYR A 429 3.41 -34.47 6.29
CA TYR A 429 4.34 -35.09 5.35
C TYR A 429 3.62 -35.82 4.20
N SER A 430 4.24 -35.83 3.03
CA SER A 430 3.76 -36.55 1.86
C SER A 430 3.83 -38.06 2.06
N LEU A 431 2.68 -38.74 1.89
CA LEU A 431 2.59 -40.20 2.02
C LEU A 431 3.50 -40.91 1.02
N GLU A 432 3.38 -40.59 -0.27
CA GLU A 432 4.06 -41.31 -1.36
C GLU A 432 5.55 -40.94 -1.47
N SER A 433 5.92 -39.67 -1.25
CA SER A 433 7.31 -39.22 -1.44
C SER A 433 8.18 -39.23 -0.18
N ARG A 434 7.60 -39.35 1.02
CA ARG A 434 8.37 -39.29 2.28
C ARG A 434 8.03 -40.39 3.27
N ILE A 435 6.75 -40.63 3.57
CA ILE A 435 6.38 -41.61 4.60
C ILE A 435 6.65 -43.04 4.12
N LYS A 436 6.11 -43.44 2.97
CA LYS A 436 6.28 -44.78 2.38
C LYS A 436 7.74 -45.15 2.11
N PRO A 437 8.55 -44.35 1.38
CA PRO A 437 9.91 -44.75 1.03
C PRO A 437 10.81 -44.90 2.25
N ARG A 438 10.67 -44.00 3.24
CA ARG A 438 11.45 -44.07 4.48
C ARG A 438 11.03 -45.27 5.34
N TYR A 439 9.73 -45.55 5.46
CA TYR A 439 9.25 -46.73 6.18
C TYR A 439 9.73 -48.05 5.55
N GLN A 440 9.71 -48.15 4.21
CA GLN A 440 10.23 -49.33 3.50
C GLN A 440 11.73 -49.55 3.74
N ARG A 441 12.56 -48.48 3.74
CA ARG A 441 13.99 -48.57 4.10
C ARG A 441 14.22 -48.99 5.55
N LEU A 442 13.38 -48.53 6.49
CA LEU A 442 13.46 -48.97 7.89
C LEU A 442 13.09 -50.44 8.05
N GLN A 443 12.03 -50.90 7.37
CA GLN A 443 11.66 -52.32 7.35
C GLN A 443 12.79 -53.20 6.80
N SER A 444 13.43 -52.80 5.69
CA SER A 444 14.49 -53.61 5.07
C SER A 444 15.75 -53.74 5.93
N LYS A 445 15.99 -52.80 6.87
CA LYS A 445 17.05 -52.87 7.88
C LYS A 445 16.59 -53.35 9.26
N GLY A 446 15.30 -53.66 9.44
CA GLY A 446 14.73 -54.08 10.73
C GLY A 446 14.68 -53.00 11.82
N ILE A 447 14.88 -51.72 11.47
CA ILE A 447 15.01 -50.61 12.43
C ILE A 447 13.63 -50.19 12.95
N ARG A 448 13.47 -50.13 14.28
CA ARG A 448 12.29 -49.58 14.96
C ARG A 448 12.62 -48.23 15.59
N CYS A 449 11.88 -47.18 15.24
CA CYS A 449 12.08 -45.82 15.73
C CYS A 449 10.76 -45.04 15.78
N SER A 450 10.74 -43.92 16.53
CA SER A 450 9.58 -43.02 16.62
C SER A 450 9.30 -42.31 15.29
N LEU A 451 8.06 -41.85 15.07
CA LEU A 451 7.68 -41.09 13.87
C LEU A 451 8.58 -39.85 13.66
N ASN A 452 8.83 -39.10 14.74
CA ASN A 452 9.69 -37.91 14.71
C ASN A 452 11.10 -38.24 14.18
N TRP A 453 11.71 -39.36 14.62
CA TRP A 453 13.08 -39.71 14.25
C TRP A 453 13.26 -39.89 12.73
N PHE A 454 12.36 -40.60 12.05
CA PHE A 454 12.52 -40.84 10.60
C PHE A 454 11.82 -39.83 9.69
N LEU A 455 10.84 -39.06 10.18
CA LEU A 455 10.12 -38.08 9.36
C LEU A 455 10.69 -36.66 9.51
N ASN A 456 11.17 -36.28 10.70
CA ASN A 456 11.63 -34.92 11.00
C ASN A 456 13.14 -34.75 10.75
N CYS A 457 13.58 -35.02 9.52
CA CYS A 457 14.96 -34.83 9.07
C CYS A 457 15.03 -34.66 7.54
N SER A 458 16.09 -34.03 7.03
CA SER A 458 16.39 -33.98 5.58
C SER A 458 16.60 -35.40 5.02
N ASP A 459 16.52 -35.57 3.70
CA ASP A 459 16.76 -36.88 3.09
C ASP A 459 18.22 -37.34 3.28
N GLN A 460 19.18 -36.39 3.25
CA GLN A 460 20.56 -36.64 3.62
C GLN A 460 20.70 -37.15 5.07
N ARG A 461 20.16 -36.42 6.06
CA ARG A 461 20.27 -36.82 7.49
C ARG A 461 19.50 -38.10 7.80
N PHE A 462 18.48 -38.43 7.01
CA PHE A 462 17.83 -39.74 7.08
C PHE A 462 18.71 -40.86 6.54
N GLU A 463 19.46 -40.63 5.46
CA GLU A 463 20.38 -41.62 4.90
C GLU A 463 21.62 -41.82 5.79
N GLU A 464 22.21 -40.75 6.34
CA GLU A 464 23.26 -40.82 7.39
C GLU A 464 22.81 -41.69 8.57
N ARG A 465 21.58 -41.45 9.06
CA ARG A 465 20.91 -42.24 10.11
C ARG A 465 20.66 -43.70 9.75
N LEU A 466 20.63 -44.06 8.47
CA LEU A 466 20.55 -45.45 8.02
C LEU A 466 21.93 -46.10 7.88
N GLN A 467 23.02 -45.34 7.82
CA GLN A 467 24.37 -45.86 7.53
C GLN A 467 25.24 -46.06 8.78
N GLY A 468 25.05 -45.27 9.83
CA GLY A 468 25.80 -45.43 11.08
C GLY A 468 25.23 -46.50 12.03
N ASP A 469 26.10 -47.23 12.73
CA ASP A 469 25.77 -48.11 13.86
C ASP A 469 25.31 -47.34 15.14
N TYR A 470 24.85 -46.10 14.98
CA TYR A 470 24.56 -45.16 16.06
C TYR A 470 23.08 -45.20 16.45
N ILE A 471 22.76 -46.05 17.43
CA ILE A 471 21.63 -45.79 18.34
C ILE A 471 22.11 -44.77 19.37
N GLU A 472 22.10 -43.48 19.02
CA GLU A 472 22.16 -42.45 20.04
C GLU A 472 20.88 -42.50 20.88
N SER A 473 21.04 -42.60 22.20
CA SER A 473 19.96 -42.41 23.17
C SER A 473 19.26 -41.07 22.95
N GLU A 474 17.97 -40.98 23.27
CA GLU A 474 17.05 -39.88 22.94
C GLU A 474 17.48 -38.48 23.39
N ASN A 475 18.47 -37.90 22.70
CA ASN A 475 18.59 -36.46 22.60
C ASN A 475 17.34 -35.98 21.85
N GLN A 476 16.57 -35.09 22.47
CA GLN A 476 15.51 -34.38 21.79
C GLN A 476 16.15 -33.57 20.66
N GLY A 477 16.14 -34.15 19.45
CA GLY A 477 16.59 -33.45 18.25
C GLY A 477 15.87 -32.12 18.17
N PRO A 478 16.57 -31.03 17.81
CA PRO A 478 16.10 -29.66 18.03
C PRO A 478 14.68 -29.50 17.52
N SER A 479 13.79 -29.06 18.42
CA SER A 479 12.38 -28.88 18.12
C SER A 479 12.25 -27.94 16.94
N PHE A 480 11.91 -28.51 15.77
CA PHE A 480 11.72 -27.75 14.54
C PHE A 480 10.35 -27.07 14.58
N CYS A 481 10.17 -26.14 15.53
CA CYS A 481 9.36 -24.97 15.29
C CYS A 481 9.88 -24.37 13.99
N MET A 482 9.15 -24.55 12.88
CA MET A 482 9.45 -23.94 11.59
C MET A 482 9.90 -22.49 11.84
N GLY A 483 11.20 -22.20 11.66
CA GLY A 483 11.92 -20.93 11.88
C GLY A 483 12.26 -20.47 13.33
N GLY A 484 12.30 -21.36 14.33
CA GLY A 484 12.95 -21.07 15.62
C GLY A 484 14.48 -21.08 15.49
N LYS A 485 15.19 -20.40 16.41
CA LYS A 485 16.66 -20.46 16.46
C LYS A 485 17.12 -21.82 16.98
N LEU A 486 18.23 -22.33 16.44
CA LEU A 486 18.80 -23.63 16.80
C LEU A 486 19.78 -23.44 17.96
N GLU A 487 19.54 -24.07 19.11
CA GLU A 487 20.52 -24.15 20.20
C GLU A 487 21.04 -25.59 20.33
N LEU A 488 22.35 -25.73 20.43
CA LEU A 488 23.06 -27.00 20.57
C LEU A 488 23.86 -26.99 21.89
N PRO A 489 23.74 -28.00 22.76
CA PRO A 489 24.54 -28.07 23.97
C PRO A 489 25.93 -28.67 23.67
N GLY A 490 26.96 -27.83 23.80
CA GLY A 490 28.35 -28.25 24.01
C GLY A 490 29.17 -28.58 22.76
N PHE A 491 29.99 -27.62 22.32
CA PHE A 491 31.38 -27.90 21.94
C PHE A 491 32.25 -26.67 22.19
N GLU A 492 33.50 -26.87 22.60
CA GLU A 492 34.46 -25.78 22.84
C GLU A 492 34.97 -25.15 21.53
N VAL A 493 35.47 -23.93 21.67
CA VAL A 493 35.94 -23.07 20.57
C VAL A 493 37.09 -23.72 19.79
N MET A 494 36.89 -23.86 18.48
CA MET A 494 37.96 -23.78 17.48
C MET A 494 37.47 -22.91 16.33
N SER A 495 38.21 -21.85 16.02
CA SER A 495 37.94 -20.94 14.91
C SER A 495 38.23 -21.60 13.56
N ASP A 496 37.39 -21.33 12.56
CA ASP A 496 37.79 -20.54 11.39
C ASP A 496 36.54 -20.00 10.67
N GLU A 497 36.71 -18.93 9.90
CA GLU A 497 35.62 -18.04 9.46
C GLU A 497 34.81 -18.58 8.28
N GLU A 498 33.47 -18.60 8.41
CA GLU A 498 32.52 -18.30 7.31
C GLU A 498 31.11 -18.02 7.90
N ASP A 499 30.74 -16.75 8.01
CA ASP A 499 29.50 -16.28 8.67
C ASP A 499 28.21 -16.59 7.87
N GLU A 500 27.62 -17.77 8.04
CA GLU A 500 26.20 -18.01 7.71
C GLU A 500 25.28 -17.24 8.67
N SER A 501 25.01 -15.96 8.36
CA SER A 501 24.19 -15.08 9.20
C SER A 501 22.75 -15.61 9.42
N ASP A 502 22.19 -15.34 10.61
CA ASP A 502 20.84 -15.69 11.08
C ASP A 502 19.65 -15.34 10.14
N ASP A 503 19.89 -14.54 9.10
CA ASP A 503 18.91 -14.08 8.11
C ASP A 503 18.32 -15.20 7.21
N GLU A 504 18.95 -16.37 7.14
CA GLU A 504 18.50 -17.51 6.31
C GLU A 504 17.39 -18.35 6.98
N VAL A 505 17.40 -18.48 8.31
CA VAL A 505 16.48 -19.37 9.05
C VAL A 505 15.02 -18.90 8.91
N LEU A 506 14.80 -17.59 8.81
CA LEU A 506 13.49 -16.99 8.55
C LEU A 506 13.00 -17.16 7.10
N TYR A 507 13.89 -17.35 6.12
CA TYR A 507 13.52 -17.43 4.71
C TYR A 507 12.74 -18.70 4.37
N LYS A 508 13.12 -19.85 4.95
CA LYS A 508 12.45 -21.15 4.73
C LYS A 508 11.00 -21.18 5.26
N ARG A 509 10.58 -20.23 6.10
CA ARG A 509 9.17 -20.06 6.53
C ARG A 509 8.27 -19.45 5.46
N THR A 510 8.77 -18.53 4.63
CA THR A 510 7.92 -17.58 3.88
C THR A 510 7.51 -18.07 2.49
N VAL A 511 8.12 -19.14 1.97
CA VAL A 511 8.04 -19.55 0.55
C VAL A 511 7.24 -20.86 0.35
N SER A 512 6.41 -21.27 1.32
CA SER A 512 5.72 -22.58 1.25
C SER A 512 4.33 -22.65 1.89
N LEU A 513 3.56 -21.54 1.87
CA LEU A 513 2.10 -21.51 2.09
C LEU A 513 1.41 -20.49 1.18
#